data_AF-A0A0G0A8I4-F1
#
_entry.id   AF-A0A0G0A8I4-F1
#
_cell.length_a   1.000
_cell.length_b   1.000
_cell.length_c   1.000
_cell.angle_alpha   90.00
_cell.angle_beta   90.00
_cell.angle_gamma   90.00
#
_symmetry.space_group_name_H-M   'P 1'
#
loop_
_entity.id
_entity.type
_entity.pdbx_description
1 polymer ?
#
loop_
_entity_poly.entity_id
_entity_poly.type
_entity_poly.pdbx_seq_one_letter_code
_entity_poly.pdbx_strand_id
1 'polypeptide(L)' 'MNRKHSETGITDEAAIEGHDLIHNAEIEEQRAHGDQALTQPDEGDAPLNATKQSEPAMAGQTGRRHSAMDKIKETLHLKK' A
#
# COMPACT_ATOMS: atom_id res chain seq x y z
N MET A 1 -3.59 34.61 23.25
CA MET A 1 -4.27 33.91 22.13
C MET A 1 -4.25 32.42 22.44
N ASN A 2 -5.31 31.90 23.06
CA ASN A 2 -5.41 30.47 23.38
C ASN A 2 -5.98 29.75 22.16
N ARG A 3 -5.13 29.05 21.40
CA ARG A 3 -5.60 28.13 20.36
C ARG A 3 -6.31 26.98 21.07
N LYS A 4 -7.64 26.96 21.03
CA LYS A 4 -8.42 25.78 21.40
C LYS A 4 -8.07 24.70 20.38
N HIS A 5 -7.22 23.75 20.78
CA HIS A 5 -7.07 22.50 20.02
C HIS A 5 -8.44 21.83 20.06
N SER A 6 -9.09 21.80 18.91
CA SER A 6 -10.34 21.09 18.76
C SER A 6 -10.08 19.61 19.05
N GLU A 7 -10.83 19.02 19.97
CA GLU A 7 -10.86 17.58 20.25
C GLU A 7 -11.48 16.81 19.06
N THR A 8 -11.03 17.11 17.84
CA THR A 8 -11.61 16.63 16.58
C THR A 8 -10.81 15.48 15.99
N GLY A 9 -10.12 14.69 16.82
CA GLY A 9 -9.43 13.47 16.42
C GLY A 9 -10.35 12.25 16.50
N ILE A 10 -10.01 11.20 15.75
CA ILE A 10 -10.50 9.85 16.05
C ILE A 10 -9.93 9.44 17.42
N THR A 11 -10.70 8.72 18.24
CA THR A 11 -10.19 8.21 19.51
C THR A 11 -9.11 7.16 19.26
N ASP A 12 -8.16 7.02 20.18
CA ASP A 12 -7.13 5.98 20.09
C ASP A 12 -7.77 4.59 19.98
N GLU A 13 -8.87 4.35 20.71
CA GLU A 13 -9.65 3.11 20.63
C GLU A 13 -10.18 2.85 19.21
N ALA A 14 -10.76 3.85 18.56
CA ALA A 14 -11.28 3.70 17.20
C ALA A 14 -10.14 3.54 16.17
N ALA A 15 -8.99 4.16 16.41
CA ALA A 15 -7.81 3.99 15.58
C ALA A 15 -7.25 2.55 15.68
N ILE A 16 -7.19 1.99 16.90
CA ILE A 16 -6.77 0.61 17.16
C ILE A 16 -7.75 -0.38 16.52
N GLU A 17 -9.05 -0.19 16.73
CA GLU A 17 -10.06 -1.06 16.13
C GLU A 17 -9.99 -1.04 14.60
N GLY A 18 -9.87 0.16 14.01
CA GLY A 18 -9.73 0.31 12.57
C GLY A 18 -8.46 -0.34 12.03
N HIS A 19 -7.35 -0.22 12.77
CA HIS A 19 -6.10 -0.87 12.44
C HIS A 19 -6.24 -2.39 12.42
N ASP A 20 -6.79 -2.97 13.48
CA ASP A 20 -6.95 -4.43 13.61
C ASP A 20 -7.89 -4.99 12.55
N LEU A 21 -8.94 -4.25 12.20
CA LEU A 21 -9.86 -4.63 11.13
C LEU A 21 -9.15 -4.72 9.78
N ILE A 22 -8.36 -3.71 9.43
CA ILE A 22 -7.63 -3.67 8.16
C ILE A 22 -6.58 -4.77 8.12
N HIS A 23 -5.78 -4.91 9.18
CA HIS A 23 -4.73 -5.92 9.26
C HIS A 23 -5.27 -7.35 9.10
N ASN A 24 -6.39 -7.67 9.74
CA ASN A 24 -7.02 -8.98 9.59
C ASN A 24 -7.51 -9.24 8.16
N ALA A 25 -8.06 -8.21 7.50
CA ALA A 25 -8.48 -8.32 6.11
C ALA A 25 -7.30 -8.56 5.17
N GLU A 26 -6.15 -7.91 5.42
CA GLU A 26 -4.92 -8.11 4.64
C GLU A 26 -4.37 -9.54 4.81
N ILE A 27 -4.36 -10.09 6.03
CA ILE A 27 -3.95 -11.47 6.28
C ILE A 27 -4.86 -12.46 5.53
N GLU A 28 -6.17 -12.24 5.55
CA GLU A 28 -7.12 -13.10 4.86
C GLU A 28 -6.92 -13.03 3.33
N GLU A 29 -6.70 -11.84 2.80
CA GLU A 29 -6.43 -11.60 1.38
C GLU A 29 -5.17 -12.33 0.92
N GLN A 30 -4.09 -12.28 1.71
CA GLN A 30 -2.85 -13.02 1.43
C GLN A 30 -3.04 -14.52 1.46
N ARG A 31 -3.83 -15.02 2.42
CA ARG A 31 -4.16 -16.46 2.49
C ARG A 31 -4.98 -16.92 1.30
N ALA A 32 -5.88 -16.08 0.80
CA ALA A 32 -6.76 -16.41 -0.32
C ALA A 32 -6.08 -16.26 -1.68
N HIS A 33 -5.23 -15.24 -1.86
CA HIS A 33 -4.71 -14.83 -3.16
C HIS A 33 -3.21 -15.08 -3.36
N GLY A 34 -2.44 -15.36 -2.30
CA GLY A 34 -1.02 -15.70 -2.38
C GLY A 34 -0.22 -14.70 -3.22
N ASP A 35 0.43 -15.16 -4.29
CA ASP A 35 1.25 -14.31 -5.20
C ASP A 35 0.45 -13.25 -5.98
N GLN A 36 -0.88 -13.33 -5.98
CA GLN A 36 -1.76 -12.35 -6.61
C GLN A 36 -2.34 -11.34 -5.61
N ALA A 37 -1.94 -11.45 -4.34
CA ALA A 37 -2.36 -10.53 -3.29
C ALA A 37 -2.03 -9.09 -3.68
N LEU A 38 -3.00 -8.20 -3.49
CA LEU A 38 -2.84 -6.75 -3.67
C LEU A 38 -2.16 -6.10 -2.46
N THR A 39 -2.22 -6.77 -1.30
CA THR A 39 -1.62 -6.30 -0.06
C THR A 39 -0.16 -6.74 0.06
N GLN A 40 0.62 -5.99 0.84
CA GLN A 40 2.02 -6.35 1.09
C GLN A 40 2.11 -7.44 2.17
N PRO A 41 3.00 -8.43 2.02
CA PRO A 41 3.19 -9.46 3.04
C PRO A 41 3.50 -8.81 4.39
N ASP A 42 2.92 -9.36 5.47
CA ASP A 42 3.15 -8.85 6.81
C ASP A 42 4.60 -9.09 7.24
N GLU A 43 5.40 -8.02 7.24
CA GLU A 43 6.80 -8.02 7.71
C GLU A 43 6.91 -7.62 9.20
N GLY A 44 5.78 -7.38 9.87
CA GLY A 44 5.71 -6.91 11.26
C GLY A 44 6.14 -5.45 11.45
N ASP A 45 5.83 -4.91 12.62
CA ASP A 45 6.23 -3.54 12.98
C ASP A 45 7.75 -3.44 13.18
N ALA A 46 8.41 -2.72 12.26
CA ALA A 46 9.77 -2.27 12.48
C ALA A 46 9.80 -1.32 13.69
N PRO A 47 10.84 -1.38 14.56
CA PRO A 47 10.89 -0.58 15.78
C PRO A 47 10.76 0.92 15.47
N LEU A 48 9.92 1.59 16.27
CA LEU A 48 9.49 3.01 16.20
C LEU A 48 10.61 4.08 16.04
N ASN A 49 11.88 3.70 16.09
CA ASN A 49 13.03 4.58 15.86
C ASN A 49 13.50 4.62 14.40
N ALA A 50 12.91 3.86 13.49
CA ALA A 50 13.10 4.08 12.07
C ALA A 50 12.12 5.17 11.63
N THR A 51 12.61 6.39 11.41
CA THR A 51 11.89 7.47 10.72
C THR A 51 11.38 6.96 9.36
N LYS A 52 10.22 6.31 9.33
CA LYS A 52 9.53 5.98 8.08
C LYS A 52 8.72 7.21 7.68
N GLN A 53 9.40 8.12 7.00
CA GLN A 53 8.73 8.91 5.96
C GLN A 53 8.28 7.92 4.88
N SER A 54 7.14 7.26 5.08
CA SER A 54 6.42 6.62 3.98
C SER A 54 5.67 7.71 3.23
N GLU A 55 6.42 8.54 2.51
CA GLU A 55 5.92 9.14 1.28
C GLU A 55 5.51 7.99 0.34
N PRO A 56 4.49 8.14 -0.51
CA PRO A 56 4.23 7.17 -1.56
C PRO A 56 5.42 7.26 -2.52
N ALA A 57 6.38 6.34 -2.40
CA ALA A 57 7.50 6.21 -3.33
C ALA A 57 6.98 5.69 -4.68
N MET A 58 6.28 6.56 -5.39
CA MET A 58 6.28 6.56 -6.84
C MET A 58 7.71 6.76 -7.30
N ALA A 59 8.14 5.89 -8.21
CA ALA A 59 9.37 5.93 -8.99
C ALA A 59 10.56 5.15 -8.40
N GLY A 60 10.89 4.06 -9.09
CA GLY A 60 12.13 3.33 -8.87
C GLY A 60 12.27 1.99 -9.58
N GLN A 61 11.32 1.55 -10.41
CA GLN A 61 11.54 0.34 -11.21
C GLN A 61 12.35 0.65 -12.46
N THR A 62 13.67 0.76 -12.28
CA THR A 62 14.65 0.54 -13.35
C THR A 62 14.63 -0.94 -13.73
N GLY A 63 13.70 -1.30 -14.60
CA GLY A 63 13.62 -2.63 -15.17
C GLY A 63 12.64 -2.56 -16.30
N ARG A 64 13.16 -2.40 -17.53
CA ARG A 64 12.50 -2.43 -18.85
C ARG A 64 11.11 -3.09 -18.82
N ARG A 65 10.10 -2.36 -18.34
CA ARG A 65 8.71 -2.79 -18.37
C ARG A 65 8.28 -2.62 -19.81
N HIS A 66 8.28 -3.71 -20.58
CA HIS A 66 7.47 -3.75 -21.79
C HIS A 66 6.06 -3.38 -21.36
N SER A 67 5.58 -2.21 -21.83
CA SER A 67 4.28 -1.71 -21.41
C SER A 67 3.23 -2.73 -21.81
N ALA A 68 2.15 -2.88 -21.03
CA ALA A 68 1.01 -3.68 -21.47
C ALA A 68 0.53 -3.24 -22.88
N MET A 69 0.72 -1.95 -23.18
CA MET A 69 0.51 -1.38 -24.51
C MET A 69 1.43 -1.95 -25.59
N ASP A 70 2.68 -2.28 -25.27
CA ASP A 70 3.61 -2.86 -26.25
C ASP A 70 3.22 -4.29 -26.62
N LYS A 71 2.68 -5.06 -25.66
CA LYS A 71 2.09 -6.38 -25.94
C LYS A 71 0.86 -6.26 -26.84
N ILE A 72 -0.02 -5.29 -26.57
CA ILE A 72 -1.22 -5.04 -27.40
C ILE A 72 -0.83 -4.63 -28.82
N LYS A 73 0.19 -3.78 -28.97
CA LYS A 73 0.68 -3.38 -30.30
C LYS A 73 1.30 -4.54 -31.08
N GLU A 74 1.94 -5.47 -30.39
CA GLU A 74 2.52 -6.67 -30.99
C GLU A 74 1.43 -7.64 -31.47
N THR A 75 0.43 -7.95 -30.64
CA THR A 75 -0.67 -8.85 -31.02
C THR A 75 -1.49 -8.31 -32.20
N LEU A 76 -1.63 -6.98 -32.28
CA LEU A 76 -2.34 -6.31 -33.37
C LEU A 76 -1.46 -6.01 -34.59
N HIS A 77 -0.20 -6.49 -34.61
CA HIS A 77 0.77 -6.25 -35.70
C HIS A 77 0.91 -4.76 -36.08
N LEU A 78 0.79 -3.87 -35.09
CA LEU A 78 0.83 -2.42 -35.29
C LEU A 78 2.26 -1.87 -35.33
N LYS A 79 3.27 -2.72 -35.09
CA LYS A 79 4.69 -2.39 -35.32
C LYS A 79 5.00 -2.59 -36.80
N LYS A 80 5.04 -1.48 -37.56
CA LYS A 80 5.56 -1.42 -38.93
C LYS A 80 7.08 -1.32 -38.93
#